data_AF-U9TAQ1-F1
#
_entry.id   AF-U9TAQ1-F1
#
_cell.length_a   1.000
_cell.length_b   1.000
_cell.length_c   1.000
_cell.angle_alpha   90.00
_cell.angle_beta   90.00
_cell.angle_gamma   90.00
#
_symmetry.space_group_name_H-M   'P 1'
#
loop_
_entity.id
_entity.type
_entity.pdbx_description
1 polymer ?
#
loop_
_entity_poly.entity_id
_entity_poly.type
_entity_poly.pdbx_seq_one_letter_code
_entity_poly.pdbx_strand_id
1 'polypeptide(L)'
;MSNQKYYRKSDFIRSYDPPGELSQNDKRHDNDFIKISDISIIPTIKEMLCDRPPFLPSSLPDTPHFLPDGAAKLLDTQFRLLREDMLNPIRGGLSNFLN
;
A
#
# COMPACT_ATOMS: atom_id res chain seq x y z
N MET A 1 -1.67 -23.16 7.65
CA MET A 1 -0.59 -23.26 6.64
C MET A 1 -0.61 -21.99 5.81
N SER A 2 0.28 -21.06 6.13
CA SER A 2 0.39 -19.75 5.47
C SER A 2 0.83 -19.94 4.02
N ASN A 3 -0.08 -19.66 3.09
CA ASN A 3 0.18 -19.73 1.67
C ASN A 3 0.95 -18.46 1.27
N GLN A 4 2.27 -18.46 1.48
CA GLN A 4 3.10 -17.31 1.12
C GLN A 4 3.18 -17.23 -0.41
N LYS A 5 2.30 -16.42 -1.00
CA LYS A 5 2.35 -16.10 -2.43
C LYS A 5 3.67 -15.38 -2.69
N TYR A 6 4.57 -16.04 -3.41
CA TYR A 6 5.79 -15.42 -3.90
C TYR A 6 5.43 -14.53 -5.09
N TYR A 7 5.55 -13.21 -4.92
CA TYR A 7 5.33 -12.23 -5.99
C TYR A 7 6.56 -12.18 -6.90
N ARG A 8 6.35 -12.28 -8.21
CA ARG A 8 7.38 -12.07 -9.22
C ARG A 8 7.46 -10.61 -9.60
N LYS A 9 8.61 -10.18 -10.10
CA LYS A 9 8.82 -8.82 -10.65
C LYS A 9 7.74 -8.43 -11.67
N SER A 10 7.29 -9.37 -12.50
CA SER A 10 6.21 -9.19 -13.47
C SER A 10 4.87 -8.82 -12.84
N ASP A 11 4.59 -9.31 -11.63
CA ASP A 11 3.33 -9.06 -10.94
C ASP A 11 3.27 -7.60 -10.52
N PHE A 12 4.37 -7.07 -9.98
CA PHE A 12 4.49 -5.65 -9.60
C PHE A 12 4.37 -4.71 -10.79
N ILE A 13 4.90 -5.09 -11.96
CA ILE A 13 4.77 -4.27 -13.17
C ILE A 13 3.30 -4.22 -13.63
N ARG A 14 2.62 -5.36 -13.62
CA ARG A 14 1.23 -5.46 -14.11
C ARG A 14 0.25 -4.75 -13.18
N SER A 15 0.46 -4.82 -11.87
CA SER A 15 -0.42 -4.22 -10.87
C SER A 15 0.05 -2.82 -10.43
N TYR A 16 0.96 -2.19 -11.16
CA TYR A 16 1.52 -0.90 -10.76
C TYR A 16 0.48 0.21 -10.89
N ASP A 17 0.03 0.71 -9.75
CA ASP A 17 -0.88 1.84 -9.63
C ASP A 17 -0.35 2.73 -8.48
N PRO A 18 0.30 3.86 -8.75
CA PRO A 18 0.96 4.66 -7.71
C PRO A 18 -0.06 5.31 -6.73
N PRO A 19 0.42 5.89 -5.62
CA PRO A 19 -0.45 6.42 -4.58
C PRO A 19 -1.03 7.80 -4.92
N GLY A 20 -2.11 8.15 -4.23
CA GLY A 20 -2.73 9.47 -4.34
C GLY A 20 -3.17 9.84 -5.76
N GLU A 21 -2.91 11.10 -6.13
CA GLU A 21 -3.27 11.69 -7.43
C GLU A 21 -2.48 11.10 -8.61
N LEU A 22 -1.45 10.29 -8.35
CA LEU A 22 -0.73 9.59 -9.42
C LEU A 22 -1.50 8.35 -9.92
N SER A 23 -2.46 7.86 -9.14
CA SER A 23 -3.29 6.72 -9.51
C SER A 23 -4.12 7.03 -10.76
N GLN A 24 -4.30 6.05 -11.63
CA GLN A 24 -5.18 6.20 -12.81
C GLN A 24 -6.67 6.23 -12.44
N ASN A 25 -7.03 5.78 -11.25
CA ASN A 25 -8.43 5.65 -10.80
C ASN A 25 -8.75 6.57 -9.61
N ASP A 26 -8.08 7.73 -9.53
CA ASP A 26 -8.10 8.64 -8.37
C ASP A 26 -7.62 7.96 -7.06
N LYS A 27 -7.61 8.74 -5.98
CA LYS A 27 -7.25 8.28 -4.63
C LYS A 27 -8.10 7.10 -4.20
N ARG A 28 -7.49 6.10 -3.55
CA ARG A 28 -8.19 4.93 -3.00
C ARG A 28 -9.11 5.30 -1.84
N HIS A 29 -8.69 6.25 -1.02
CA HIS A 29 -9.37 6.74 0.18
C HIS A 29 -8.83 8.13 0.55
N ASP A 30 -9.41 8.75 1.59
CA ASP A 30 -9.04 10.08 2.07
C ASP A 30 -7.62 10.17 2.67
N ASN A 31 -7.04 9.03 3.04
CA ASN A 31 -5.66 8.93 3.54
C ASN A 31 -4.63 8.41 2.52
N ASP A 32 -5.00 8.32 1.23
CA ASP A 32 -4.09 7.88 0.15
C ASP A 32 -3.35 9.09 -0.44
N PHE A 33 -2.16 9.38 0.07
CA PHE A 33 -1.32 10.50 -0.36
C PHE A 33 -0.03 10.04 -1.03
N ILE A 34 0.49 10.87 -1.93
CA ILE A 34 1.79 10.66 -2.59
C ILE A 34 2.93 10.69 -1.57
N LYS A 35 2.96 11.71 -0.70
CA LYS A 35 3.99 11.86 0.32
C LYS A 35 3.57 11.15 1.60
N ILE A 36 4.47 10.34 2.16
CA ILE A 36 4.25 9.66 3.44
C ILE A 36 4.07 10.62 4.61
N SER A 37 4.60 11.84 4.53
CA SER A 37 4.45 12.88 5.55
C SER A 37 3.01 13.35 5.73
N ASP A 38 2.19 13.18 4.70
CA ASP A 38 0.82 13.69 4.67
C ASP A 38 -0.18 12.60 5.12
N ILE A 39 0.30 11.35 5.26
CA ILE A 39 -0.50 10.20 5.70
C ILE A 39 -0.68 10.24 7.21
N SER A 40 -1.94 10.22 7.66
CA SER A 40 -2.29 10.09 9.08
C SER A 40 -1.81 8.74 9.63
N ILE A 41 -1.10 8.77 10.75
CA ILE A 41 -0.63 7.56 11.44
C ILE A 41 -1.82 6.71 11.88
N ILE A 42 -2.84 7.32 12.48
CA ILE A 42 -4.10 6.63 12.81
C ILE A 42 -4.89 6.45 11.50
N PRO A 43 -5.30 5.21 11.17
CA PRO A 43 -6.07 4.97 9.95
C PRO A 43 -7.44 5.64 10.00
N THR A 44 -7.92 6.07 8.85
CA THR A 44 -9.27 6.62 8.71
C THR A 44 -10.28 5.50 8.49
N ILE A 45 -11.57 5.78 8.76
CA ILE A 45 -12.63 4.80 8.49
C ILE A 45 -12.70 4.47 6.99
N LYS A 46 -12.53 5.46 6.11
CA LYS A 46 -12.56 5.24 4.65
C LYS A 46 -11.38 4.41 4.15
N GLU A 47 -10.23 4.50 4.80
CA GLU A 47 -9.08 3.62 4.54
C GLU A 47 -9.36 2.19 5.00
N MET A 48 -9.91 2.02 6.20
CA MET A 48 -10.23 0.69 6.76
C MET A 48 -11.29 -0.07 5.96
N LEU A 49 -12.26 0.65 5.40
CA LEU A 49 -13.36 0.10 4.61
C LEU A 49 -13.10 0.16 3.10
N CYS A 50 -11.90 0.52 2.66
CA CYS A 50 -11.59 0.62 1.24
C CYS A 50 -11.50 -0.77 0.60
N ASP A 51 -12.29 -1.01 -0.44
CA ASP A 51 -12.24 -2.26 -1.22
C ASP A 51 -11.06 -2.30 -2.20
N ARG A 52 -10.49 -1.14 -2.57
CA ARG A 52 -9.32 -1.09 -3.46
C ARG A 52 -8.08 -1.52 -2.68
N PRO A 53 -7.22 -2.38 -3.27
CA PRO A 53 -5.99 -2.78 -2.62
C PRO A 53 -5.07 -1.56 -2.42
N PRO A 54 -4.36 -1.48 -1.27
CA PRO A 54 -3.44 -0.39 -1.00
C PRO A 54 -2.27 -0.41 -2.00
N PHE A 55 -1.63 0.74 -2.19
CA PHE A 55 -0.38 0.79 -2.95
C PHE A 55 0.75 0.13 -2.16
N LEU A 56 1.20 -1.04 -2.62
CA LEU A 56 2.30 -1.81 -2.03
C LEU A 56 3.52 -1.79 -2.96
N PRO A 57 4.49 -0.89 -2.71
CA PRO A 57 5.73 -0.89 -3.48
C PRO A 57 6.53 -2.17 -3.21
N SER A 58 7.25 -2.63 -4.24
CA SER A 58 8.13 -3.79 -4.10
C SER A 58 9.46 -3.40 -3.44
N SER A 59 10.01 -4.32 -2.65
CA SER A 59 11.40 -4.24 -2.17
C SER A 59 12.41 -4.80 -3.18
N LEU A 60 11.96 -5.41 -4.28
CA LEU A 60 12.84 -5.97 -5.29
C LEU A 60 13.52 -4.88 -6.14
N PRO A 61 14.79 -5.06 -6.53
CA PRO A 61 15.46 -4.17 -7.46
C PRO A 61 14.71 -4.01 -8.79
N ASP A 62 14.89 -2.84 -9.43
CA ASP A 62 14.35 -2.53 -10.77
C ASP A 62 12.83 -2.71 -10.90
N THR A 63 12.09 -2.62 -9.80
CA THR A 63 10.63 -2.57 -9.81
C THR A 63 10.13 -1.14 -9.93
N PRO A 64 8.96 -0.93 -10.55
CA PRO A 64 8.41 0.41 -10.71
C PRO A 64 8.21 1.13 -9.37
N HIS A 65 8.62 2.38 -9.31
CA HIS A 65 8.36 3.30 -8.20
C HIS A 65 8.27 4.72 -8.73
N PHE A 66 7.47 5.56 -8.09
CA PHE A 66 7.29 6.97 -8.50
C PHE A 66 8.42 7.89 -7.98
N LEU A 67 9.33 7.34 -7.18
CA LEU A 67 10.48 8.04 -6.60
C LEU A 67 11.75 7.50 -7.24
N PRO A 68 12.77 8.34 -7.44
CA PRO A 68 14.08 7.88 -7.88
C PRO A 68 14.72 6.96 -6.85
N ASP A 69 15.67 6.13 -7.28
CA ASP A 69 16.42 5.25 -6.38
C ASP A 69 17.20 6.06 -5.34
N GLY A 70 17.18 5.59 -4.10
CA GLY A 70 17.83 6.24 -2.96
C GLY A 70 17.05 6.11 -1.66
N ALA A 71 17.49 6.85 -0.64
CA ALA A 71 16.93 6.77 0.71
C ALA A 71 15.42 7.12 0.77
N ALA A 72 14.96 8.07 -0.06
CA ALA A 72 13.56 8.47 -0.09
C ALA A 72 12.64 7.33 -0.58
N LYS A 73 13.03 6.62 -1.65
CA LYS A 73 12.32 5.44 -2.14
C LYS A 73 12.33 4.33 -1.09
N LEU A 74 13.48 4.07 -0.46
CA LEU A 74 13.56 3.07 0.60
C LEU A 74 12.60 3.39 1.75
N LEU A 75 12.58 4.65 2.21
CA LEU A 75 11.72 5.09 3.30
C LEU A 75 10.22 5.00 2.94
N ASP A 76 9.83 5.44 1.74
CA ASP A 76 8.44 5.29 1.25
C ASP A 76 8.03 3.81 1.20
N THR A 77 8.88 2.96 0.63
CA THR A 77 8.65 1.52 0.56
C THR A 77 8.43 0.92 1.94
N GLN A 78 9.36 1.16 2.88
CA GLN A 78 9.27 0.57 4.22
C GLN A 78 8.06 1.09 4.99
N PHE A 79 7.77 2.39 4.91
CA PHE A 79 6.59 2.97 5.56
C PHE A 79 5.29 2.31 5.08
N ARG A 80 5.11 2.18 3.76
CA ARG A 80 3.87 1.64 3.18
C ARG A 80 3.71 0.15 3.45
N LEU A 81 4.79 -0.63 3.40
CA LEU A 81 4.75 -2.05 3.74
C LEU A 81 4.44 -2.26 5.24
N LEU A 82 5.12 -1.51 6.13
CA LEU A 82 4.84 -1.59 7.56
C LEU A 82 3.41 -1.16 7.91
N ARG A 83 2.89 -0.14 7.21
CA ARG A 83 1.50 0.29 7.37
C ARG A 83 0.54 -0.84 7.00
N GLU A 84 0.76 -1.54 5.90
CA GLU A 84 -0.09 -2.66 5.51
C GLU A 84 -0.02 -3.84 6.49
N ASP A 85 1.18 -4.16 6.99
CA ASP A 85 1.37 -5.18 8.02
C ASP A 85 0.55 -4.85 9.29
N MET A 86 0.42 -3.56 9.63
CA MET A 86 -0.40 -3.09 10.74
C MET A 86 -1.92 -3.13 10.43
N LEU A 87 -2.33 -2.68 9.25
CA LEU A 87 -3.76 -2.50 8.92
C LEU A 87 -4.46 -3.79 8.49
N ASN A 88 -3.75 -4.71 7.83
CA ASN A 88 -4.35 -5.93 7.30
C ASN A 88 -4.99 -6.81 8.40
N PRO A 89 -4.35 -7.07 9.56
CA PRO A 89 -4.99 -7.79 10.66
C PRO A 89 -6.23 -7.07 11.23
N ILE A 90 -6.19 -5.73 11.31
CA ILE A 90 -7.31 -4.93 11.83
C ILE A 90 -8.51 -5.03 10.87
N ARG A 91 -8.28 -4.93 9.55
CA ARG A 91 -9.32 -5.15 8.53
C ARG A 91 -9.91 -6.56 8.63
N GLY A 92 -9.07 -7.58 8.82
CA GLY A 92 -9.51 -8.95 9.04
C GLY A 92 -10.37 -9.10 10.30
N GLY A 93 -9.97 -8.47 11.41
CA GLY A 93 -10.74 -8.47 12.66
C GLY A 93 -12.10 -7.80 12.53
N LEU A 94 -12.17 -6.64 11.85
CA LEU A 94 -13.43 -5.94 11.57
C LEU A 94 -14.37 -6.78 10.69
N SER A 95 -13.84 -7.38 9.62
CA SER A 95 -14.62 -8.26 8.75
C SER A 95 -15.18 -9.46 9.51
N ASN A 96 -14.38 -10.11 10.37
CA ASN A 96 -14.83 -11.23 11.19
C ASN A 96 -15.85 -10.83 12.26
N PHE A 97 -15.86 -9.57 12.71
CA PHE A 97 -16.81 -9.08 13.69
C PHE A 97 -18.17 -8.73 13.09
N LEU A 98 -18.19 -8.30 11.82
CA LEU A 98 -19.40 -7.90 11.11
C LEU A 98 -20.13 -9.07 10.43
N ASN A 99 -19.46 -10.21 10.26
CA ASN A 99 -20.01 -11.47 9.73
C ASN A 99 -20.51 -12.39 10.85
#